data_AF-A0A807ZKD9-F1
#
_entry.id   AF-A0A807ZKD9-F1
#
_cell.length_a   1.000
_cell.length_b   1.000
_cell.length_c   1.000
_cell.angle_alpha   90.00
_cell.angle_beta   90.00
_cell.angle_gamma   90.00
#
_symmetry.space_group_name_H-M   'P 1'
#
loop_
_entity.id
_entity.type
_entity.pdbx_description
1 polymer ?
#
loop_
_entity_poly.entity_id
_entity_poly.type
_entity_poly.pdbx_seq_one_letter_code
_entity_poly.pdbx_strand_id
1 'polypeptide(L)'
;MKMPTFDQLILPTLKALESLGGSGSIEEIANTVILDLNLPDAVTSQPHNPEKPSQTEVEYRLAWARTYLKKYGLIDNSDRGVWALTARYKPGQDIDVKNIVQTVRAASAAQTKKKQKCLVEEEDSLPSIAEEVEAGWKEILHQQLLQLKPDAFERLAMRLLRESGFVQVEVTGRSGDGGIDGKGIIKLQNVLSYHVVYQCKRYKESVGAGAIRDFRGAMIGRADKGLFITTGAFTRDAIKEATRDGASPIDLIDGEDLVDMLKQLRLGVEVHMVEEVEINTAWFENI
;
A
#
# COMPACT_ATOMS: atom_id res chain seq x y z
N MET A 1 -4.49 -21.89 17.13
CA MET A 1 -5.48 -21.50 16.11
C MET A 1 -4.82 -21.59 14.73
N LYS A 2 -5.50 -22.11 13.71
CA LYS A 2 -4.94 -22.24 12.35
C LYS A 2 -5.13 -20.91 11.60
N MET A 3 -4.19 -20.55 10.71
CA MET A 3 -4.25 -19.32 9.91
C MET A 3 -5.55 -19.28 9.07
N PRO A 4 -6.41 -18.25 9.20
CA PRO A 4 -7.68 -18.15 8.48
C PRO A 4 -7.44 -17.97 6.99
N THR A 5 -8.17 -18.69 6.14
CA THR A 5 -8.06 -18.55 4.67
C THR A 5 -8.72 -17.27 4.17
N PHE A 6 -8.38 -16.80 2.97
CA PHE A 6 -8.91 -15.52 2.46
C PHE A 6 -10.45 -15.51 2.38
N ASP A 7 -11.06 -16.65 2.03
CA ASP A 7 -12.52 -16.82 1.96
C ASP A 7 -13.18 -16.69 3.34
N GLN A 8 -12.50 -17.14 4.40
CA GLN A 8 -12.97 -16.96 5.78
C GLN A 8 -12.90 -15.50 6.24
N LEU A 9 -12.07 -14.68 5.59
CA LEU A 9 -11.91 -13.25 5.90
C LEU A 9 -12.85 -12.34 5.10
N ILE A 10 -13.58 -12.86 4.10
CA ILE A 10 -14.51 -12.08 3.28
C ILE A 10 -15.63 -11.46 4.12
N LEU A 11 -16.33 -12.25 4.95
CA LEU A 11 -17.40 -11.73 5.79
C LEU A 11 -16.90 -10.83 6.93
N PRO A 12 -15.83 -11.19 7.67
CA PRO A 12 -15.23 -10.28 8.64
C PRO A 12 -14.85 -8.92 8.06
N THR A 13 -14.32 -8.87 6.83
CA THR A 13 -13.96 -7.61 6.17
C THR A 13 -15.19 -6.70 5.95
N LEU A 14 -16.33 -7.27 5.56
CA LEU A 14 -17.57 -6.50 5.41
C LEU A 14 -18.10 -6.00 6.75
N LYS A 15 -18.07 -6.84 7.79
CA LYS A 15 -18.49 -6.45 9.14
C LYS A 15 -17.60 -5.36 9.73
N ALA A 16 -16.30 -5.43 9.46
CA ALA A 16 -15.36 -4.38 9.87
C ALA A 16 -15.67 -3.04 9.19
N LEU A 17 -15.98 -3.06 7.89
CA LEU A 17 -16.41 -1.84 7.19
C LEU A 17 -17.75 -1.30 7.73
N GLU A 18 -18.68 -2.18 8.10
CA GLU A 18 -19.96 -1.79 8.72
C GLU A 18 -19.75 -1.14 10.09
N SER A 19 -18.90 -1.73 10.95
CA SER A 19 -18.61 -1.20 12.28
C SER A 19 -17.81 0.11 12.25
N LEU A 20 -17.00 0.33 11.21
CA LEU A 20 -16.28 1.58 10.95
C LEU A 20 -17.15 2.67 10.32
N GLY A 21 -18.45 2.44 10.14
CA GLY A 21 -19.38 3.45 9.61
C GLY A 21 -19.46 3.50 8.08
N GLY A 22 -19.04 2.43 7.40
CA GLY A 22 -19.17 2.24 5.95
C GLY A 22 -17.91 2.50 5.15
N SER A 23 -16.84 2.98 5.78
CA SER A 23 -15.52 3.14 5.16
C SER A 23 -14.41 2.95 6.17
N GLY A 24 -13.24 2.50 5.72
CA GLY A 24 -12.05 2.40 6.56
C GLY A 24 -10.76 2.30 5.75
N SER A 25 -9.66 2.71 6.38
CA SER A 25 -8.32 2.46 5.85
C SER A 25 -7.94 0.98 5.91
N ILE A 26 -6.89 0.60 5.18
CA ILE A 26 -6.34 -0.77 5.21
C ILE A 26 -6.05 -1.22 6.66
N GLU A 27 -5.42 -0.35 7.44
CA GLU A 27 -5.00 -0.64 8.81
C GLU A 27 -6.21 -0.74 9.75
N GLU A 28 -7.17 0.17 9.66
CA GLU A 28 -8.38 0.12 10.48
C GLU A 28 -9.18 -1.15 10.21
N ILE A 29 -9.36 -1.52 8.94
CA ILE A 29 -10.05 -2.76 8.57
C ILE A 29 -9.30 -3.97 9.11
N ALA A 30 -7.97 -4.01 8.94
CA ALA A 30 -7.16 -5.13 9.42
C ALA A 30 -7.23 -5.26 10.95
N ASN A 31 -7.08 -4.16 11.68
CA ASN A 31 -7.15 -4.13 13.14
C ASN A 31 -8.53 -4.56 13.64
N THR A 32 -9.61 -4.04 13.05
CA THR A 32 -10.98 -4.42 13.43
C THR A 32 -11.23 -5.91 13.17
N VAL A 33 -10.81 -6.46 12.03
CA VAL A 33 -10.96 -7.90 11.75
C VAL A 33 -10.16 -8.75 12.72
N ILE A 34 -8.93 -8.35 13.07
CA ILE A 34 -8.09 -9.06 14.03
C ILE A 34 -8.75 -9.09 15.42
N LEU A 35 -9.33 -7.97 15.85
CA LEU A 35 -10.04 -7.85 17.13
C LEU A 35 -11.33 -8.69 17.13
N ASP A 36 -12.15 -8.60 16.09
CA ASP A 36 -13.42 -9.31 15.98
C ASP A 36 -13.26 -10.83 15.95
N LEU A 37 -12.19 -11.31 15.30
CA LEU A 37 -11.86 -12.73 15.23
C LEU A 37 -10.98 -13.21 16.40
N ASN A 38 -10.56 -12.30 17.28
CA ASN A 38 -9.66 -12.53 18.40
C ASN A 38 -8.41 -13.35 17.98
N LEU A 39 -7.79 -12.93 16.87
CA LEU A 39 -6.65 -13.64 16.31
C LEU A 39 -5.42 -13.46 17.20
N PRO A 40 -4.77 -14.55 17.64
CA PRO A 40 -3.61 -14.44 18.53
C PRO A 40 -2.40 -13.86 17.79
N ASP A 41 -1.53 -13.15 18.53
CA ASP A 41 -0.31 -12.52 17.99
C ASP A 41 0.60 -13.47 17.23
N ALA A 42 0.64 -14.74 17.65
CA ALA A 42 1.38 -15.79 16.96
C ALA A 42 0.90 -16.08 15.53
N VAL A 43 -0.31 -15.67 15.16
CA VAL A 43 -0.89 -15.79 13.81
C VAL A 43 -0.74 -14.48 13.05
N THR A 44 -1.06 -13.34 13.68
CA THR A 44 -0.98 -12.02 13.04
C THR A 44 0.44 -11.54 12.80
N SER A 45 1.44 -12.16 13.43
CA SER A 45 2.87 -11.83 13.24
C SER A 45 3.59 -12.73 12.24
N GLN A 46 2.91 -13.72 11.65
CA GLN A 46 3.54 -14.60 10.66
C GLN A 46 3.76 -13.84 9.35
N PRO A 47 5.01 -13.77 8.84
CA PRO A 47 5.29 -13.15 7.55
C PRO A 47 4.69 -14.00 6.43
N HIS A 48 4.15 -13.35 5.40
CA HIS A 48 3.68 -14.04 4.19
C HIS A 48 4.86 -14.70 3.46
N ASN A 49 5.96 -13.95 3.31
CA ASN A 49 7.20 -14.43 2.72
C ASN A 49 8.32 -14.39 3.79
N PRO A 50 8.86 -15.55 4.21
CA PRO A 50 9.96 -15.63 5.18
C PRO A 50 11.24 -14.92 4.73
N GLU A 51 11.47 -14.83 3.41
CA GLU A 51 12.67 -14.23 2.83
C GLU A 51 12.53 -12.71 2.62
N LYS A 52 11.29 -12.20 2.55
CA LYS A 52 10.97 -10.78 2.36
C LYS A 52 9.74 -10.39 3.22
N PRO A 53 9.93 -10.06 4.50
CA PRO A 53 8.82 -9.80 5.41
C PRO A 53 8.29 -8.36 5.25
N SER A 54 7.76 -8.00 4.08
CA SER A 54 7.08 -6.69 3.87
C SER A 54 5.64 -6.69 4.37
N GLN A 55 5.00 -7.86 4.42
CA GLN A 55 3.61 -8.01 4.88
C GLN A 55 3.40 -9.33 5.64
N THR A 56 2.41 -9.35 6.52
CA THR A 56 1.99 -10.57 7.21
C THR A 56 1.07 -11.42 6.33
N GLU A 57 0.99 -12.71 6.62
CA GLU A 57 0.07 -13.62 5.94
C GLU A 57 -1.40 -13.18 6.11
N VAL A 58 -1.74 -12.58 7.26
CA VAL A 58 -3.10 -12.08 7.53
C VAL A 58 -3.42 -10.86 6.66
N GLU A 59 -2.52 -9.88 6.60
CA GLU A 59 -2.68 -8.70 5.74
C GLU A 59 -2.79 -9.08 4.26
N TYR A 60 -1.97 -10.03 3.82
CA TYR A 60 -2.03 -10.57 2.46
C TYR A 60 -3.40 -11.19 2.16
N ARG A 61 -3.93 -12.02 3.07
CA ARG A 61 -5.24 -12.65 2.88
C ARG A 61 -6.39 -11.64 2.98
N LEU A 62 -6.26 -10.59 3.79
CA LEU A 62 -7.21 -9.47 3.83
C LEU A 62 -7.18 -8.64 2.54
N ALA A 63 -6.02 -8.47 1.92
CA ALA A 63 -5.93 -7.87 0.59
C ALA A 63 -6.75 -8.69 -0.43
N TRP A 64 -6.60 -10.02 -0.44
CA TRP A 64 -7.40 -10.91 -1.28
C TRP A 64 -8.91 -10.83 -1.00
N ALA A 65 -9.31 -10.80 0.27
CA ALA A 65 -10.71 -10.65 0.63
C ALA A 65 -11.32 -9.35 0.05
N ARG A 66 -10.59 -8.23 0.17
CA ARG A 66 -11.00 -6.95 -0.42
C ARG A 66 -11.08 -7.00 -1.95
N THR A 67 -10.11 -7.60 -2.61
CA THR A 67 -10.13 -7.77 -4.08
C THR A 67 -11.37 -8.54 -4.55
N TYR A 68 -11.72 -9.64 -3.88
CA TYR A 68 -12.91 -10.43 -4.23
C TYR A 68 -14.20 -9.64 -3.99
N LEU A 69 -14.30 -8.93 -2.87
CA LEU A 69 -15.45 -8.07 -2.56
C LEU A 69 -15.61 -6.93 -3.57
N LYS A 70 -14.50 -6.34 -4.04
CA LYS A 70 -14.51 -5.31 -5.08
C LYS A 70 -14.94 -5.86 -6.43
N LYS A 71 -14.37 -6.98 -6.86
CA LYS A 71 -14.74 -7.65 -8.12
C LYS A 71 -16.21 -8.07 -8.13
N TYR A 72 -16.74 -8.46 -6.97
CA TYR A 72 -18.17 -8.76 -6.81
C TYR A 72 -19.04 -7.48 -6.74
N GLY A 73 -18.45 -6.36 -6.34
CA GLY A 73 -19.03 -5.02 -6.35
C GLY A 73 -19.70 -4.59 -5.05
N LEU A 74 -19.35 -5.19 -3.91
CA LEU A 74 -19.88 -4.83 -2.59
C LEU A 74 -19.08 -3.72 -1.90
N ILE A 75 -17.80 -3.60 -2.24
CA ILE A 75 -16.93 -2.54 -1.77
C ILE A 75 -16.23 -1.88 -2.95
N ASP A 76 -15.78 -0.65 -2.76
CA ASP A 76 -14.92 0.03 -3.71
C ASP A 76 -13.74 0.69 -3.00
N ASN A 77 -12.73 1.04 -3.77
CA ASN A 77 -11.58 1.80 -3.32
C ASN A 77 -11.87 3.27 -3.57
N SER A 78 -12.48 3.93 -2.58
CA SER A 78 -12.96 5.31 -2.72
C SER A 78 -11.82 6.33 -2.80
N ASP A 79 -10.70 6.01 -2.15
CA ASP A 79 -9.44 6.77 -2.21
C ASP A 79 -8.27 5.81 -1.92
N ARG A 80 -7.03 6.22 -2.19
CA ARG A 80 -5.84 5.38 -1.99
C ARG A 80 -5.79 4.87 -0.55
N GLY A 81 -5.84 3.54 -0.40
CA GLY A 81 -5.80 2.87 0.90
C GLY A 81 -7.11 2.93 1.70
N VAL A 82 -8.14 3.60 1.19
CA VAL A 82 -9.46 3.71 1.82
C VAL A 82 -10.48 2.87 1.05
N TRP A 83 -11.14 1.98 1.76
CA TRP A 83 -12.16 1.10 1.22
C TRP A 83 -13.51 1.46 1.78
N ALA A 84 -14.53 1.48 0.93
CA ALA A 84 -15.89 1.87 1.31
C ALA A 84 -16.92 0.87 0.78
N LEU A 85 -18.02 0.72 1.50
CA LEU A 85 -19.18 -0.05 1.05
C LEU A 85 -19.85 0.66 -0.13
N THR A 86 -20.28 -0.11 -1.14
CA THR A 86 -21.05 0.44 -2.26
C THR A 86 -22.55 0.43 -1.95
N ALA A 87 -23.33 1.14 -2.75
CA ALA A 87 -24.80 1.11 -2.68
C ALA A 87 -25.40 -0.29 -2.93
N ARG A 88 -24.62 -1.26 -3.44
CA ARG A 88 -25.07 -2.64 -3.64
C ARG A 88 -25.09 -3.44 -2.34
N TYR A 89 -24.28 -3.05 -1.36
CA TYR A 89 -24.27 -3.69 -0.05
C TYR A 89 -25.46 -3.20 0.80
N LYS A 90 -26.21 -4.13 1.39
CA LYS A 90 -27.28 -3.83 2.34
C LYS A 90 -26.98 -4.48 3.70
N PRO A 91 -27.05 -3.74 4.81
CA PRO A 91 -26.94 -4.31 6.15
C PRO A 91 -27.89 -5.48 6.34
N GLY A 92 -27.39 -6.61 6.86
CA GLY A 92 -28.18 -7.82 7.12
C GLY A 92 -28.56 -8.64 5.87
N GLN A 93 -28.01 -8.34 4.68
CA GLN A 93 -28.16 -9.21 3.52
C GLN A 93 -27.47 -10.56 3.76
N ASP A 94 -28.12 -11.65 3.35
CA ASP A 94 -27.49 -12.97 3.34
C ASP A 94 -26.46 -13.03 2.21
N ILE A 95 -25.19 -13.18 2.57
CA ILE A 95 -24.06 -13.15 1.64
C ILE A 95 -23.41 -14.53 1.64
N ASP A 96 -23.62 -15.26 0.55
CA ASP A 96 -22.93 -16.54 0.33
C ASP A 96 -21.51 -16.30 -0.21
N VAL A 97 -20.52 -16.59 0.65
CA VAL A 97 -19.10 -16.51 0.30
C VAL A 97 -18.76 -17.40 -0.90
N LYS A 98 -19.40 -18.56 -1.03
CA LYS A 98 -19.15 -19.47 -2.15
C LYS A 98 -19.61 -18.86 -3.46
N ASN A 99 -20.75 -18.18 -3.46
CA ASN A 99 -21.26 -17.43 -4.61
C ASN A 99 -20.27 -16.33 -5.02
N ILE A 100 -19.77 -15.52 -4.07
CA ILE A 100 -18.76 -14.49 -4.36
C ILE A 100 -17.55 -15.09 -5.06
N VAL A 101 -16.98 -16.15 -4.47
CA VAL A 101 -15.77 -16.80 -5.02
C VAL A 101 -16.06 -17.42 -6.39
N GLN A 102 -17.19 -18.10 -6.57
CA GLN A 102 -17.57 -18.71 -7.86
C GLN A 102 -17.83 -17.67 -8.94
N THR A 103 -18.56 -16.59 -8.65
CA THR A 103 -18.85 -15.52 -9.61
C THR A 103 -17.57 -14.80 -10.02
N VAL A 104 -16.70 -14.47 -9.07
CA VAL A 104 -15.42 -13.80 -9.37
C VAL A 104 -14.50 -14.73 -10.17
N ARG A 105 -14.45 -16.03 -9.83
CA ARG A 105 -13.66 -17.02 -10.59
C ARG A 105 -14.24 -17.28 -11.98
N ALA A 106 -15.56 -17.35 -12.13
CA ALA A 106 -16.22 -17.51 -13.42
C ALA A 106 -16.04 -16.28 -14.32
N ALA A 107 -16.13 -15.07 -13.76
CA ALA A 107 -15.83 -13.83 -14.47
C ALA A 107 -14.35 -13.78 -14.90
N SER A 108 -13.44 -14.21 -14.03
CA SER A 108 -12.01 -14.32 -14.35
C SER A 108 -11.76 -15.38 -15.43
N ALA A 109 -12.43 -16.53 -15.37
CA ALA A 109 -12.33 -17.61 -16.37
C ALA A 109 -12.95 -17.24 -17.73
N ALA A 110 -14.01 -16.44 -17.75
CA ALA A 110 -14.59 -15.89 -18.97
C ALA A 110 -13.63 -14.87 -19.63
N GLN A 111 -12.92 -14.08 -18.83
CA GLN A 111 -11.81 -13.23 -19.30
C GLN A 111 -10.62 -14.07 -19.81
N THR A 112 -10.31 -15.20 -19.16
CA THR A 112 -9.27 -16.13 -19.63
C THR A 112 -9.64 -16.77 -20.96
N LYS A 113 -10.89 -17.24 -21.17
CA LYS A 113 -11.36 -17.81 -22.45
C LYS A 113 -11.31 -16.81 -23.62
N LYS A 114 -11.48 -15.51 -23.36
CA LYS A 114 -11.29 -14.45 -24.37
C LYS A 114 -9.82 -14.25 -24.74
N LYS A 115 -8.91 -14.48 -23.79
CA LYS A 115 -7.45 -14.47 -24.00
C LYS A 115 -6.90 -15.78 -24.60
N GLN A 116 -7.64 -16.88 -24.48
CA GLN A 116 -7.20 -18.25 -24.83
C GLN A 116 -7.48 -18.68 -26.28
N LYS A 117 -7.95 -17.80 -27.17
CA LYS A 117 -7.93 -18.08 -28.63
C LYS A 117 -6.57 -17.76 -29.27
N CYS A 118 -5.56 -17.37 -28.49
CA CYS A 118 -4.21 -17.09 -28.99
C CYS A 118 -3.10 -18.04 -28.52
N LEU A 119 -3.25 -18.84 -27.46
CA LEU A 119 -2.16 -19.74 -27.03
C LEU A 119 -2.74 -21.02 -26.40
N VAL A 120 -2.41 -22.14 -27.03
CA VAL A 120 -2.74 -23.50 -26.58
C VAL A 120 -1.67 -23.97 -25.60
N GLU A 121 -2.15 -24.53 -24.49
CA GLU A 121 -1.53 -25.48 -23.56
C GLU A 121 -0.21 -25.09 -22.87
N GLU A 122 -0.31 -24.66 -21.61
CA GLU A 122 0.27 -25.42 -20.49
C GLU A 122 -0.49 -25.09 -19.19
N GLU A 123 -0.75 -26.16 -18.43
CA GLU A 123 -1.62 -26.20 -17.26
C GLU A 123 -0.99 -25.62 -16.00
N ASP A 124 -1.92 -25.12 -15.18
CA ASP A 124 -1.90 -24.96 -13.74
C ASP A 124 -1.07 -23.85 -13.08
N SER A 125 -1.85 -23.05 -12.34
CA SER A 125 -1.48 -22.01 -11.39
C SER A 125 -0.74 -20.81 -11.99
N LEU A 126 -1.44 -19.69 -12.22
CA LEU A 126 -0.92 -18.33 -12.01
C LEU A 126 -2.05 -17.27 -11.92
N PRO A 127 -1.76 -16.11 -11.28
CA PRO A 127 -2.72 -15.10 -10.82
C PRO A 127 -3.39 -14.30 -11.95
N SER A 128 -4.29 -13.41 -11.54
CA SER A 128 -4.93 -12.44 -12.42
C SER A 128 -3.87 -11.59 -13.12
N ILE A 129 -3.90 -11.53 -14.45
CA ILE A 129 -3.02 -10.70 -15.31
C ILE A 129 -2.87 -9.24 -14.81
N ALA A 130 -3.89 -8.68 -14.14
CA ALA A 130 -3.80 -7.35 -13.56
C ALA A 130 -2.80 -7.27 -12.39
N GLU A 131 -2.74 -8.30 -11.55
CA GLU A 131 -1.82 -8.40 -10.41
C GLU A 131 -0.39 -8.73 -10.85
N GLU A 132 -0.20 -9.51 -11.93
CA GLU A 132 1.13 -9.75 -12.52
C GLU A 132 1.71 -8.49 -13.17
N VAL A 133 0.88 -7.73 -13.90
CA VAL A 133 1.31 -6.45 -14.49
C VAL A 133 1.57 -5.43 -13.38
N GLU A 134 0.72 -5.38 -12.35
CA GLU A 134 0.83 -4.44 -11.23
C GLU A 134 2.01 -4.76 -10.31
N ALA A 135 2.35 -6.03 -10.09
CA ALA A 135 3.56 -6.43 -9.38
C ALA A 135 4.83 -6.20 -10.21
N GLY A 136 4.75 -6.40 -11.54
CA GLY A 136 5.89 -6.28 -12.44
C GLY A 136 6.49 -4.87 -12.49
N TRP A 137 5.67 -3.82 -12.68
CA TRP A 137 6.21 -2.46 -12.75
C TRP A 137 6.72 -1.96 -11.40
N LYS A 138 6.08 -2.35 -10.29
CA LYS A 138 6.52 -1.98 -8.94
C LYS A 138 7.90 -2.55 -8.64
N GLU A 139 8.12 -3.83 -8.92
CA GLU A 139 9.44 -4.47 -8.73
C GLU A 139 10.51 -3.82 -9.62
N ILE A 140 10.20 -3.54 -10.90
CA ILE A 140 11.14 -2.86 -11.80
C ILE A 140 11.53 -1.48 -11.24
N LEU A 141 10.54 -0.68 -10.82
CA LEU A 141 10.80 0.65 -10.28
C LEU A 141 11.59 0.57 -8.96
N HIS A 142 11.25 -0.37 -8.08
CA HIS A 142 11.97 -0.60 -6.84
C HIS A 142 13.45 -0.95 -7.07
N GLN A 143 13.73 -1.83 -8.04
CA GLN A 143 15.11 -2.17 -8.44
C GLN A 143 15.87 -0.95 -8.97
N GLN A 144 15.22 -0.06 -9.73
CA GLN A 144 15.83 1.20 -10.17
C GLN A 144 16.19 2.10 -8.98
N LEU A 145 15.31 2.21 -7.98
CA LEU A 145 15.59 2.98 -6.76
C LEU A 145 16.80 2.41 -5.98
N LEU A 146 16.93 1.09 -5.90
CA LEU A 146 18.06 0.44 -5.25
C LEU A 146 19.40 0.67 -5.99
N GLN A 147 19.37 0.93 -7.29
CA GLN A 147 20.57 1.23 -8.10
C GLN A 147 21.04 2.68 -7.99
N LEU A 148 20.21 3.58 -7.44
CA LEU A 148 20.61 4.97 -7.25
C LEU A 148 21.77 5.10 -6.26
N LYS A 149 22.66 6.05 -6.52
CA LYS A 149 23.65 6.49 -5.54
C LYS A 149 22.95 7.21 -4.37
N PRO A 150 23.52 7.19 -3.15
CA PRO A 150 22.90 7.83 -1.98
C PRO A 150 22.50 9.31 -2.22
N ASP A 151 23.41 10.09 -2.80
CA ASP A 151 23.18 11.50 -3.14
C ASP A 151 22.08 11.70 -4.19
N ALA A 152 21.93 10.75 -5.12
CA ALA A 152 20.85 10.77 -6.11
C ALA A 152 19.49 10.44 -5.48
N PHE A 153 19.47 9.53 -4.50
CA PHE A 153 18.26 9.19 -3.74
C PHE A 153 17.79 10.37 -2.88
N GLU A 154 18.70 11.09 -2.21
CA GLU A 154 18.38 12.32 -1.47
C GLU A 154 17.79 13.40 -2.39
N ARG A 155 18.34 13.57 -3.60
CA ARG A 155 17.78 14.49 -4.61
C ARG A 155 16.41 14.05 -5.10
N LEU A 156 16.17 12.75 -5.27
CA LEU A 156 14.86 12.22 -5.62
C LEU A 156 13.85 12.50 -4.51
N ALA A 157 14.20 12.25 -3.25
CA ALA A 157 13.36 12.55 -2.10
C ALA A 157 13.04 14.06 -2.02
N MET A 158 14.04 14.93 -2.21
CA MET A 158 13.83 16.37 -2.30
C MET A 158 12.83 16.74 -3.41
N ARG A 159 12.95 16.12 -4.60
CA ARG A 159 12.02 16.35 -5.71
C ARG A 159 10.61 15.87 -5.37
N LEU A 160 10.49 14.67 -4.80
CA LEU A 160 9.22 14.09 -4.36
C LEU A 160 8.52 15.01 -3.36
N LEU A 161 9.23 15.52 -2.34
CA LEU A 161 8.65 16.41 -1.34
C LEU A 161 8.14 17.73 -1.95
N ARG A 162 8.88 18.30 -2.90
CA ARG A 162 8.45 19.52 -3.61
C ARG A 162 7.15 19.28 -4.38
N GLU A 163 7.05 18.17 -5.10
CA GLU A 163 5.84 17.80 -5.84
C GLU A 163 4.67 17.44 -4.91
N SER A 164 4.96 16.96 -3.70
CA SER A 164 3.98 16.74 -2.63
C SER A 164 3.57 18.03 -1.89
N GLY A 165 4.03 19.22 -2.31
CA GLY A 165 3.60 20.51 -1.76
C GLY A 165 4.49 21.10 -0.67
N PHE A 166 5.68 20.54 -0.42
CA PHE A 166 6.65 21.16 0.48
C PHE A 166 7.33 22.35 -0.20
N VAL A 167 7.57 23.41 0.58
CA VAL A 167 8.31 24.60 0.16
C VAL A 167 9.65 24.69 0.89
N GLN A 168 10.59 25.44 0.33
CA GLN A 168 11.95 25.61 0.88
C GLN A 168 12.65 24.28 1.21
N VAL A 169 12.48 23.28 0.34
CA VAL A 169 13.12 21.96 0.51
C VAL A 169 14.60 22.07 0.14
N GLU A 170 15.47 21.76 1.11
CA GLU A 170 16.93 21.82 1.01
C GLU A 170 17.55 20.51 1.50
N VAL A 171 18.54 20.00 0.76
CA VAL A 171 19.38 18.87 1.20
C VAL A 171 20.49 19.40 2.11
N THR A 172 20.68 18.76 3.27
CA THR A 172 21.73 19.11 4.23
C THR A 172 22.93 18.18 4.04
N GLY A 173 24.08 18.75 3.65
CA GLY A 173 25.31 17.98 3.41
C GLY A 173 26.34 18.06 4.54
N ARG A 174 25.93 18.37 5.79
CA ARG A 174 26.88 18.61 6.88
C ARG A 174 27.14 17.34 7.67
N SER A 175 28.37 16.82 7.60
CA SER A 175 28.81 15.78 8.54
C SER A 175 28.62 16.24 9.99
N GLY A 176 27.89 15.46 10.79
CA GLY A 176 27.69 15.72 12.23
C GLY A 176 26.28 16.20 12.62
N ASP A 177 25.31 16.22 11.71
CA ASP A 177 23.93 16.60 12.03
C ASP A 177 23.06 15.47 12.62
N GLY A 178 23.63 14.29 12.84
CA GLY A 178 22.89 13.13 13.37
C GLY A 178 22.09 12.38 12.31
N GLY A 179 22.37 12.61 11.02
CA GLY A 179 21.75 11.90 9.91
C GLY A 179 20.52 12.60 9.33
N ILE A 180 20.46 13.93 9.42
CA ILE A 180 19.42 14.69 8.74
C ILE A 180 19.88 14.91 7.30
N ASP A 181 19.14 14.40 6.32
CA ASP A 181 19.53 14.53 4.92
C ASP A 181 18.87 15.75 4.27
N GLY A 182 17.84 16.32 4.90
CA GLY A 182 17.33 17.63 4.52
C GLY A 182 16.20 18.15 5.39
N LYS A 183 15.68 19.29 4.97
CA LYS A 183 14.57 19.99 5.63
C LYS A 183 13.62 20.58 4.59
N GLY A 184 12.38 20.80 4.99
CA GLY A 184 11.36 21.49 4.19
C GLY A 184 10.27 22.05 5.10
N ILE A 185 9.40 22.86 4.51
CA ILE A 185 8.26 23.44 5.21
C ILE A 185 7.00 23.00 4.48
N ILE A 186 6.05 22.43 5.21
CA ILE A 186 4.71 22.19 4.68
C ILE A 186 3.78 23.30 5.16
N LYS A 187 3.04 23.90 4.22
CA LYS A 187 2.07 24.96 4.53
C LYS A 187 0.65 24.42 4.42
N LEU A 188 -0.07 24.41 5.52
CA LEU A 188 -1.47 24.01 5.53
C LEU A 188 -2.35 25.24 5.31
N GLN A 189 -3.01 25.29 4.15
CA GLN A 189 -3.95 26.35 3.75
C GLN A 189 -3.40 27.78 3.91
N ASN A 190 -2.08 27.96 3.86
CA ASN A 190 -1.38 29.23 4.16
C ASN A 190 -1.65 29.82 5.55
N VAL A 191 -2.28 29.07 6.46
CA VAL A 191 -2.54 29.51 7.85
C VAL A 191 -1.46 28.97 8.79
N LEU A 192 -1.05 27.72 8.59
CA LEU A 192 -0.07 27.04 9.44
C LEU A 192 1.12 26.60 8.60
N SER A 193 2.31 26.69 9.20
CA SER A 193 3.56 26.20 8.61
C SER A 193 4.22 25.26 9.60
N TYR A 194 4.59 24.07 9.13
CA TYR A 194 5.32 23.09 9.92
C TYR A 194 6.69 22.87 9.30
N HIS A 195 7.73 22.98 10.13
CA HIS A 195 9.09 22.65 9.76
C HIS A 195 9.26 21.14 9.87
N VAL A 196 9.71 20.53 8.78
CA VAL A 196 9.92 19.09 8.68
C VAL A 196 11.38 18.85 8.36
N VAL A 197 12.03 17.98 9.12
CA VAL A 197 13.33 17.40 8.74
C VAL A 197 13.11 16.00 8.23
N TYR A 198 13.93 15.57 7.27
CA TYR A 198 13.83 14.24 6.71
C TYR A 198 15.17 13.53 6.66
N GLN A 199 15.11 12.21 6.75
CA GLN A 199 16.23 11.28 6.55
C GLN A 199 15.86 10.29 5.45
N CYS A 200 16.82 9.98 4.59
CA CYS A 200 16.74 9.09 3.46
C CYS A 200 17.72 7.93 3.65
N LYS A 201 17.20 6.71 3.76
CA LYS A 201 18.01 5.49 3.87
C LYS A 201 17.76 4.56 2.71
N ARG A 202 18.73 4.45 1.80
CA ARG A 202 18.70 3.45 0.72
C ARG A 202 19.15 2.10 1.26
N TYR A 203 18.21 1.29 1.73
CA TYR A 203 18.44 0.00 2.38
C TYR A 203 17.73 -1.12 1.61
N LYS A 204 18.35 -2.31 1.56
CA LYS A 204 17.68 -3.54 1.11
C LYS A 204 16.96 -4.25 2.25
N GLU A 205 17.43 -4.03 3.48
CA GLU A 205 16.91 -4.65 4.69
C GLU A 205 15.93 -3.72 5.42
N SER A 206 15.23 -4.27 6.42
CA SER A 206 14.27 -3.51 7.21
C SER A 206 14.96 -2.53 8.16
N VAL A 207 14.37 -1.35 8.32
CA VAL A 207 14.81 -0.31 9.26
C VAL A 207 14.22 -0.60 10.64
N GLY A 208 15.10 -0.75 11.64
CA GLY A 208 14.73 -1.02 13.03
C GLY A 208 14.53 0.24 13.88
N ALA A 209 13.98 0.06 15.10
CA ALA A 209 13.68 1.14 16.04
C ALA A 209 14.89 2.00 16.44
N GLY A 210 16.11 1.44 16.41
CA GLY A 210 17.34 2.18 16.70
C GLY A 210 17.52 3.38 15.76
N ALA A 211 17.36 3.17 14.45
CA ALA A 211 17.49 4.24 13.47
C ALA A 211 16.45 5.36 13.66
N ILE A 212 15.21 4.99 14.00
CA ILE A 212 14.14 5.96 14.30
C ILE A 212 14.46 6.75 15.57
N ARG A 213 15.01 6.11 16.60
CA ARG A 213 15.42 6.76 17.84
C ARG A 213 16.59 7.73 17.65
N ASP A 214 17.57 7.34 16.85
CA ASP A 214 18.72 8.18 16.52
C ASP A 214 18.27 9.42 15.74
N PHE A 215 17.42 9.22 14.73
CA PHE A 215 16.83 10.32 13.95
C PHE A 215 15.97 11.25 14.83
N ARG A 216 15.17 10.68 15.72
CA ARG A 216 14.40 11.42 16.72
C ARG A 216 15.30 12.32 17.57
N GLY A 217 16.44 11.78 18.03
CA GLY A 217 17.43 12.54 18.79
C GLY A 217 18.00 13.73 17.99
N ALA A 218 18.28 13.51 16.70
CA ALA A 218 18.77 14.57 15.81
C ALA A 218 17.75 15.68 15.53
N MET A 219 16.45 15.36 15.56
CA MET A 219 15.35 16.29 15.30
C MET A 219 15.07 17.28 16.44
N ILE A 220 15.42 16.95 17.69
CA ILE A 220 15.07 17.74 18.87
C ILE A 220 15.50 19.20 18.70
N GLY A 221 14.51 20.12 18.76
CA GLY A 221 14.73 21.57 18.65
C GLY A 221 15.01 22.08 17.23
N ARG A 222 14.91 21.23 16.19
CA ARG A 222 15.18 21.60 14.79
C ARG A 222 13.95 21.64 13.90
N ALA A 223 12.90 20.89 14.23
CA ALA A 223 11.68 20.78 13.45
C ALA A 223 10.48 20.38 14.30
N ASP A 224 9.29 20.64 13.77
CA ASP A 224 8.00 20.27 14.36
C ASP A 224 7.69 18.78 14.13
N LYS A 225 8.13 18.25 12.98
CA LYS A 225 7.88 16.86 12.55
C LYS A 225 9.09 16.25 11.84
N GLY A 226 9.21 14.92 11.93
CA GLY A 226 10.23 14.16 11.22
C GLY A 226 9.60 13.36 10.08
N LEU A 227 10.37 13.12 9.01
CA LEU A 227 9.99 12.22 7.93
C LEU A 227 11.13 11.26 7.61
N PHE A 228 10.88 9.96 7.71
CA PHE A 228 11.87 8.94 7.42
C PHE A 228 11.51 8.20 6.13
N ILE A 229 12.37 8.29 5.12
CA ILE A 229 12.16 7.71 3.80
C ILE A 229 13.17 6.58 3.59
N THR A 230 12.69 5.39 3.25
CA THR A 230 13.55 4.24 2.97
C THR A 230 13.13 3.53 1.69
N THR A 231 14.07 2.85 1.04
CA THR A 231 13.76 1.88 -0.02
C THR A 231 13.41 0.50 0.54
N GLY A 232 13.66 0.25 1.83
CA GLY A 232 13.33 -1.00 2.51
C GLY A 232 11.94 -0.96 3.15
N ALA A 233 11.72 -1.81 4.15
CA ALA A 233 10.53 -1.80 5.00
C ALA A 233 10.88 -1.31 6.42
N PHE A 234 9.88 -0.94 7.23
CA PHE A 234 10.08 -0.66 8.65
C PHE A 234 9.69 -1.87 9.50
N THR A 235 10.44 -2.13 10.58
CA THR A 235 10.00 -3.15 11.55
C THR A 235 8.83 -2.62 12.39
N ARG A 236 8.03 -3.51 12.96
CA ARG A 236 6.94 -3.13 13.88
C ARG A 236 7.42 -2.25 15.04
N ASP A 237 8.61 -2.53 15.57
CA ASP A 237 9.19 -1.72 16.64
C ASP A 237 9.61 -0.33 16.14
N ALA A 238 10.04 -0.21 14.89
CA ALA A 238 10.33 1.09 14.28
C ALA A 238 9.06 1.94 14.12
N ILE A 239 7.96 1.33 13.67
CA ILE A 239 6.65 1.98 13.54
C ILE A 239 6.17 2.46 14.93
N LYS A 240 6.22 1.59 15.94
CA LYS A 240 5.86 1.95 17.33
C LYS A 240 6.75 3.06 17.90
N GLU A 241 8.06 3.02 17.62
CA GLU A 241 8.96 4.09 18.05
C GLU A 241 8.64 5.40 17.35
N ALA A 242 8.26 5.39 16.07
CA ALA A 242 7.92 6.58 15.29
C ALA A 242 6.69 7.33 15.84
N THR A 243 5.68 6.58 16.31
CA THR A 243 4.42 7.10 16.86
C THR A 243 4.36 7.10 18.40
N ARG A 244 5.52 7.04 19.08
CA ARG A 244 5.58 6.95 20.54
C ARG A 244 4.96 8.17 21.23
N ASP A 245 4.08 7.91 22.21
CA ASP A 245 3.42 8.96 23.00
C ASP A 245 4.41 9.94 23.63
N GLY A 246 4.06 11.23 23.55
CA GLY A 246 4.87 12.33 24.12
C GLY A 246 6.15 12.66 23.34
N ALA A 247 6.44 11.97 22.23
CA ALA A 247 7.56 12.28 21.36
C ALA A 247 7.09 12.99 20.07
N SER A 248 7.92 13.87 19.51
CA SER A 248 7.62 14.55 18.25
C SER A 248 7.37 13.55 17.12
N PRO A 249 6.24 13.60 16.41
CA PRO A 249 5.87 12.53 15.46
C PRO A 249 6.88 12.40 14.31
N ILE A 250 7.13 11.15 13.90
CA ILE A 250 7.94 10.82 12.72
C ILE A 250 7.04 10.06 11.75
N ASP A 251 6.81 10.62 10.56
CA ASP A 251 6.16 9.90 9.48
C ASP A 251 7.16 8.96 8.81
N LEU A 252 6.68 7.82 8.33
CA LEU A 252 7.48 6.79 7.68
C LEU A 252 7.00 6.62 6.24
N ILE A 253 7.93 6.60 5.29
CA ILE A 253 7.68 6.25 3.88
C ILE A 253 8.60 5.09 3.55
N ASP A 254 8.00 3.92 3.33
CA ASP A 254 8.74 2.72 2.95
C ASP A 254 8.90 2.58 1.43
N GLY A 255 9.53 1.49 0.99
CA GLY A 255 9.79 1.25 -0.42
C GLY A 255 8.53 1.09 -1.27
N GLU A 256 7.46 0.51 -0.72
CA GLU A 256 6.20 0.31 -1.45
C GLU A 256 5.45 1.65 -1.56
N ASP A 257 5.36 2.39 -0.45
CA ASP A 257 4.76 3.73 -0.41
C ASP A 257 5.46 4.67 -1.38
N LEU A 258 6.80 4.63 -1.40
CA LEU A 258 7.63 5.44 -2.27
C LEU A 258 7.34 5.17 -3.76
N VAL A 259 7.28 3.90 -4.15
CA VAL A 259 6.97 3.49 -5.54
C VAL A 259 5.60 4.00 -5.98
N ASP A 260 4.60 3.88 -5.10
CA ASP A 260 3.25 4.34 -5.38
C ASP A 260 3.15 5.88 -5.42
N MET A 261 3.88 6.58 -4.54
CA MET A 261 3.99 8.04 -4.61
C MET A 261 4.64 8.51 -5.91
N LEU A 262 5.69 7.83 -6.39
CA LEU A 262 6.34 8.15 -7.67
C LEU A 262 5.36 8.00 -8.85
N LYS A 263 4.55 6.94 -8.87
CA LYS A 263 3.49 6.77 -9.88
C LYS A 263 2.46 7.89 -9.80
N GLN A 264 1.97 8.21 -8.60
CA GLN A 264 0.94 9.22 -8.39
C GLN A 264 1.41 10.61 -8.84
N LEU A 265 2.66 10.97 -8.54
CA LEU A 265 3.29 12.24 -8.92
C LEU A 265 3.86 12.21 -10.35
N ARG A 266 3.74 11.08 -11.07
CA ARG A 266 4.31 10.85 -12.41
C ARG A 266 5.80 11.16 -12.48
N LEU A 267 6.54 10.81 -11.43
CA LEU A 267 7.98 10.99 -11.33
C LEU A 267 8.71 9.77 -11.89
N GLY A 268 9.20 9.89 -13.13
CA GLY A 268 9.88 8.78 -13.82
C GLY A 268 8.93 7.64 -14.23
N VAL A 269 7.61 7.87 -14.14
CA VAL A 269 6.57 6.91 -14.48
C VAL A 269 5.54 7.62 -15.38
N GLU A 270 5.31 7.06 -16.57
CA GLU A 270 4.21 7.48 -17.45
C GLU A 270 3.06 6.47 -17.35
N VAL A 271 1.83 6.98 -17.19
CA VAL A 271 0.62 6.17 -17.13
C VAL A 271 -0.21 6.46 -18.38
N HIS A 272 -0.28 5.49 -19.28
CA HIS A 272 -1.07 5.55 -20.51
C HIS A 272 -2.38 4.79 -20.30
N MET A 273 -3.52 5.44 -20.55
CA MET A 273 -4.83 4.78 -20.56
C MET A 273 -5.04 4.18 -21.94
N VAL A 274 -5.11 2.86 -22.05
CA VAL A 274 -5.38 2.18 -23.31
C VAL A 274 -6.90 2.04 -23.47
N GLU A 275 -7.46 2.62 -24.53
CA GLU A 275 -8.85 2.42 -24.92
C GLU A 275 -9.00 1.01 -25.51
N GLU A 276 -9.74 0.15 -24.82
CA GLU A 276 -10.07 -1.19 -25.31
C GLU A 276 -11.44 -1.15 -25.98
N VAL A 277 -11.46 -1.31 -27.31
CA VAL A 277 -12.69 -1.36 -28.11
C VAL A 277 -13.07 -2.81 -28.33
N GLU A 278 -14.23 -3.20 -27.81
CA GLU A 278 -14.81 -4.52 -28.05
C GLU A 278 -16.02 -4.43 -28.99
N ILE A 279 -15.96 -5.16 -30.10
CA ILE A 279 -17.05 -5.24 -31.07
C ILE A 279 -17.95 -6.42 -30.71
N ASN A 280 -19.19 -6.13 -30.31
CA ASN A 280 -20.21 -7.16 -30.10
C ASN A 280 -20.83 -7.57 -31.44
N THR A 281 -20.26 -8.57 -32.09
CA THR A 281 -20.76 -9.09 -33.39
C THR A 281 -22.18 -9.66 -33.30
N ALA A 282 -22.57 -10.26 -32.17
CA ALA A 282 -23.91 -10.83 -31.97
C ALA A 282 -25.03 -9.77 -31.94
N TRP A 283 -24.70 -8.51 -31.62
CA TRP A 283 -25.65 -7.40 -31.74
C TRP A 283 -25.99 -7.12 -33.22
N PHE A 284 -25.01 -7.22 -34.12
CA PHE A 284 -25.22 -7.02 -35.56
C PHE A 284 -25.96 -8.17 -36.23
N GLU A 285 -25.94 -9.37 -35.65
CA GLU A 285 -26.70 -10.53 -36.16
C GLU A 285 -28.20 -10.46 -35.81
N ASN A 286 -28.60 -9.57 -34.89
CA ASN A 286 -29.98 -9.41 -34.43
C ASN A 286 -30.64 -8.09 -34.89
N ILE A 287 -30.08 -7.46 -35.93
CA ILE A 287 -30.65 -6.30 -36.64
C ILE A 287 -31.03 -6.73 -38.05
#